data_AF-A0A7V4ENZ7-F1
#
_entry.id   AF-A0A7V4ENZ7-F1
#
_cell.length_a   1.000
_cell.length_b   1.000
_cell.length_c   1.000
_cell.angle_alpha   90.00
_cell.angle_beta   90.00
_cell.angle_gamma   90.00
#
_symmetry.space_group_name_H-M   'P 1'
#
loop_
_entity.id
_entity.type
_entity.pdbx_description
1 polymer ?
#
loop_
_entity_poly.entity_id
_entity_poly.type
_entity_poly.pdbx_seq_one_letter_code
_entity_poly.pdbx_strand_id
1 'polypeptide(L)' 'AHRAGALQMLSNSDPRNESPEDDFFDRLYRGFTISRVSAARMINRNTGGRGPISELVITNY' A
#
# COMPACT_ATOMS: atom_id res chain seq x y z
N ALA A 1 -1.79 -8.33 -19.01
CA ALA A 1 -0.91 -7.52 -19.89
C ALA A 1 -1.42 -6.08 -19.94
N HIS A 2 -0.54 -5.09 -19.77
CA HIS A 2 -0.86 -3.65 -19.78
C HIS A 2 -1.18 -3.20 -21.21
N ARG A 3 -2.47 -3.23 -21.58
CA ARG A 3 -2.91 -3.05 -22.98
C ARG A 3 -2.43 -1.75 -23.65
N ALA A 4 -2.23 -0.69 -22.85
CA ALA A 4 -1.79 0.61 -23.34
C ALA A 4 -0.27 0.83 -23.28
N GLY A 5 0.52 -0.11 -22.74
CA GLY A 5 1.97 0.06 -22.56
C GLY A 5 2.37 1.14 -21.53
N ALA A 6 1.42 1.73 -20.82
CA ALA A 6 1.68 2.77 -19.84
C ALA A 6 2.28 2.22 -18.53
N LEU A 7 3.25 2.95 -17.99
CA LEU A 7 3.75 2.75 -16.62
C LEU A 7 2.77 3.38 -15.63
N GLN A 8 2.45 2.64 -14.58
CA GLN A 8 1.46 3.00 -13.58
C GLN A 8 2.04 2.81 -12.19
N MET A 9 1.71 3.73 -11.30
CA MET A 9 1.97 3.64 -9.87
C MET A 9 0.66 3.93 -9.13
N LEU A 10 0.38 3.13 -8.10
CA LEU A 10 -0.74 3.30 -7.20
C LEU A 10 -0.24 3.33 -5.76
N SER A 11 -0.73 4.27 -4.97
CA SER A 11 -0.53 4.30 -3.52
C SER A 11 -1.78 3.87 -2.78
N ASN A 12 -1.65 3.09 -1.71
CA ASN A 12 -2.78 2.72 -0.86
C ASN A 12 -2.33 2.40 0.57
N SER A 13 -3.26 2.37 1.53
CA SER A 13 -2.94 1.94 2.89
C SER A 13 -2.59 0.47 2.97
N ASP A 14 -1.61 0.13 3.82
CA ASP A 14 -1.27 -1.26 4.12
C ASP A 14 -2.29 -1.83 5.12
N PRO A 15 -3.12 -2.83 4.73
CA PRO A 15 -4.09 -3.42 5.65
C PRO A 15 -3.40 -4.15 6.82
N ARG A 16 -2.10 -4.45 6.69
CA ARG A 16 -1.30 -5.06 7.75
C ARG A 16 -1.06 -4.17 8.96
N ASN A 17 -1.35 -2.88 8.87
CA ASN A 17 -1.37 -2.01 10.06
C ASN A 17 -2.48 -2.41 11.06
N GLU A 18 -3.59 -2.99 10.58
CA GLU A 18 -4.72 -3.41 11.41
C GLU A 18 -4.75 -4.95 11.59
N SER A 19 -4.45 -5.70 10.53
CA SER A 19 -4.43 -7.17 10.54
C SER A 19 -3.15 -7.68 9.87
N PRO A 20 -2.12 -8.09 10.65
CA PRO A 20 -0.80 -8.45 10.10
C PRO A 20 -0.82 -9.53 9.00
N GLU A 21 -1.81 -10.42 9.02
CA GLU A 21 -1.99 -11.51 8.05
C GLU A 21 -2.87 -11.14 6.85
N ASP A 22 -3.31 -9.88 6.75
CA ASP A 22 -4.11 -9.44 5.60
C ASP A 22 -3.21 -9.33 4.35
N ASP A 23 -3.43 -10.25 3.41
CA ASP A 23 -2.69 -10.38 2.16
C ASP A 23 -3.52 -9.93 0.94
N PHE A 24 -4.65 -9.25 1.13
CA PHE A 24 -5.59 -8.93 0.06
C PHE A 24 -4.91 -8.27 -1.15
N PHE A 25 -4.11 -7.22 -0.92
CA PHE A 25 -3.42 -6.51 -1.99
C PHE A 25 -2.27 -7.32 -2.60
N ASP A 26 -1.59 -8.15 -1.81
CA ASP A 26 -0.54 -9.04 -2.32
C ASP A 26 -1.11 -10.08 -3.29
N ARG A 27 -2.32 -10.58 -3.01
CA ARG A 27 -3.01 -11.51 -3.93
C ARG A 27 -3.64 -10.79 -5.12
N LEU A 28 -4.27 -9.64 -4.91
CA LEU A 28 -4.97 -8.87 -5.95
C LEU A 28 -3.99 -8.35 -7.01
N TYR A 29 -2.85 -7.81 -6.57
CA TYR A 29 -1.80 -7.27 -7.45
C TYR A 29 -0.64 -8.27 -7.64
N ARG A 30 -0.94 -9.58 -7.63
CA ARG A 30 0.05 -10.61 -7.92
C ARG A 30 0.66 -10.38 -9.31
N GLY A 31 1.99 -10.32 -9.37
CA GLY A 31 2.74 -10.05 -10.60
C GLY A 31 3.07 -8.56 -10.83
N PHE A 32 2.72 -7.69 -9.89
CA PHE A 32 3.21 -6.31 -9.80
C PHE A 32 4.31 -6.20 -8.74
N THR A 33 5.08 -5.12 -8.78
CA THR A 33 6.01 -4.78 -7.71
C THR A 33 5.23 -4.10 -6.59
N ILE A 34 5.26 -4.67 -5.39
CA ILE A 34 4.62 -4.08 -4.19
C ILE A 34 5.71 -3.70 -3.21
N SER A 35 5.82 -2.42 -2.90
CA SER A 35 6.71 -1.87 -1.87
C SER A 35 5.89 -1.40 -0.68
N ARG A 36 6.31 -1.80 0.52
CA ARG A 36 5.81 -1.27 1.79
C ARG A 36 6.77 -0.20 2.28
N VAL A 37 6.27 1.01 2.46
CA VAL A 37 7.07 2.18 2.85
C VAL A 37 6.55 2.75 4.17
N SER A 38 7.45 3.23 5.00
CA SER A 38 7.06 3.95 6.22
C SER A 38 6.62 5.37 5.85
N ALA A 39 5.41 5.77 6.23
CA ALA A 39 4.86 7.10 6.01
C ALA A 39 4.21 7.64 7.29
N ALA A 40 4.21 8.96 7.47
CA ALA A 40 3.59 9.59 8.63
C ALA A 40 2.08 9.79 8.43
N ARG A 41 1.26 9.13 9.26
CA ARG A 41 -0.19 9.37 9.35
C ARG A 41 -0.44 10.66 10.11
N MET A 42 -0.62 11.75 9.39
CA MET A 42 -0.87 13.07 9.98
C MET A 42 -2.31 13.26 10.46
N ILE A 43 -3.27 12.53 9.87
CA ILE A 43 -4.70 12.64 10.17
C ILE A 43 -5.20 11.28 10.69
N ASN A 44 -5.84 11.30 11.86
CA ASN A 44 -6.53 10.15 12.45
C ASN A 44 -7.61 10.69 13.42
N ARG A 45 -8.73 9.97 13.56
CA ARG A 45 -9.79 10.26 14.55
C ARG A 45 -9.24 10.22 15.99
N ASN A 46 -8.35 9.29 16.27
CA ASN A 46 -7.60 9.19 17.51
C ASN A 46 -6.23 9.85 17.33
N THR A 47 -5.91 10.87 18.13
CA THR A 47 -4.60 11.54 18.06
C THR A 47 -3.44 10.59 18.33
N GLY A 48 -3.62 9.58 19.19
CA GLY A 48 -2.64 8.53 19.44
C GLY A 48 -2.43 7.57 18.26
N GLY A 49 -3.33 7.58 17.27
CA GLY A 49 -3.19 6.81 16.03
C GLY A 49 -2.44 7.55 14.92
N ARG A 50 -1.86 8.72 15.21
CA ARG A 50 -0.96 9.45 14.30
C ARG A 50 0.47 8.99 14.52
N GLY A 51 1.30 9.08 13.48
CA GLY A 51 2.69 8.64 13.53
C GLY A 51 3.08 7.76 12.35
N PRO A 52 4.26 7.11 12.39
CA PRO A 52 4.73 6.27 11.31
C PRO A 52 3.86 5.01 11.17
N ILE A 53 3.47 4.70 9.94
CA ILE A 53 2.71 3.51 9.55
C ILE A 53 3.28 2.92 8.25
N SER A 54 2.93 1.67 7.96
CA SER A 54 3.23 1.08 6.65
C SER A 54 2.20 1.54 5.61
N GLU A 55 2.64 1.94 4.43
CA GLU A 55 1.79 2.27 3.28
C GLU A 55 2.30 1.50 2.05
N LEU A 56 1.41 1.23 1.09
CA LEU A 56 1.70 0.49 -0.13
C LEU A 56 2.00 1.43 -1.29
N VAL A 57 3.05 1.09 -2.05
CA VAL A 57 3.33 1.61 -3.40
C VAL A 57 3.37 0.41 -4.34
N ILE A 58 2.51 0.42 -5.37
CA ILE A 58 2.35 -0.68 -6.31
C ILE A 58 2.68 -0.18 -7.72
N THR A 59 3.63 -0.83 -8.40
CA THR A 59 4.06 -0.47 -9.77
C THR A 59 3.98 -1.65 -10.71
N ASN A 60 3.80 -1.34 -12.00
CA ASN A 60 3.85 -2.34 -13.08
C ASN A 60 5.20 -2.38 -13.83
N TYR A 61 6.25 -1.92 -13.16
CA TYR A 61 7.63 -1.87 -13.61
C TYR A 61 8.57 -2.10 -12.42
#